data_AF-A0A0Z8GHY1-F1
#
_entry.id   AF-A0A0Z8GHY1-F1
#
_cell.length_a   1.000
_cell.length_b   1.000
_cell.length_c   1.000
_cell.angle_alpha   90.00
_cell.angle_beta   90.00
_cell.angle_gamma   90.00
#
_symmetry.space_group_name_H-M   'P 1'
#
loop_
_entity.id
_entity.type
_entity.pdbx_description
1 polymer ?
#
loop_
_entity_poly.entity_id
_entity_poly.type
_entity_poly.pdbx_seq_one_letter_code
_entity_poly.pdbx_strand_id
1 'polypeptide(L)'
;MPKFVAEWIEDMKNAKTEFFEAQSNCMSDEVDDWYYNHADDLLRAWLDGYEIEQEKLYTVEIPNPNRTTEPIIYLSRDDGGKIFLNNWFLHVSQNWKNQPHAHLTESEIKQDFEWAWQFAKEVGDD
;
A
#
# COMPACT_ATOMS: atom_id res chain seq x y z
N MET A 1 -4.84 -12.11 -2.75
CA MET A 1 -5.72 -11.48 -3.76
C MET A 1 -5.41 -10.00 -3.83
N PRO A 2 -5.06 -9.43 -4.99
CA PRO A 2 -4.86 -8.00 -5.11
C PRO A 2 -6.10 -7.20 -4.73
N LYS A 3 -5.90 -6.04 -4.12
CA LYS A 3 -6.99 -5.20 -3.59
C LYS A 3 -7.99 -4.79 -4.68
N PHE A 4 -7.53 -4.40 -5.87
CA PHE A 4 -8.42 -3.99 -6.97
C PHE A 4 -9.34 -5.13 -7.45
N VAL A 5 -8.86 -6.38 -7.43
CA VAL A 5 -9.67 -7.56 -7.76
C VAL A 5 -10.68 -7.85 -6.66
N ALA A 6 -10.26 -7.75 -5.39
CA ALA A 6 -11.16 -7.91 -4.25
C ALA A 6 -12.29 -6.87 -4.27
N GLU A 7 -11.97 -5.60 -4.51
CA GLU A 7 -12.96 -4.53 -4.64
C GLU A 7 -13.94 -4.81 -5.78
N TRP A 8 -13.45 -5.27 -6.93
CA TRP A 8 -14.31 -5.71 -8.03
C TRP A 8 -15.26 -6.85 -7.64
N ILE A 9 -14.78 -7.89 -6.94
CA ILE A 9 -15.63 -8.99 -6.46
C ILE A 9 -16.75 -8.44 -5.56
N GLU A 10 -16.42 -7.59 -4.58
CA GLU A 10 -17.41 -7.01 -3.68
C GLU A 10 -18.45 -6.17 -4.41
N ASP A 11 -18.03 -5.33 -5.37
CA ASP A 11 -18.94 -4.52 -6.17
C ASP A 11 -19.94 -5.40 -6.94
N MET A 12 -19.47 -6.50 -7.55
CA MET A 12 -20.33 -7.44 -8.26
C MET A 12 -21.28 -8.20 -7.32
N LYS A 13 -20.80 -8.62 -6.15
CA LYS A 13 -21.63 -9.29 -5.13
C LYS A 13 -22.70 -8.34 -4.57
N ASN A 14 -22.34 -7.08 -4.31
CA ASN A 14 -23.25 -6.04 -3.84
C ASN A 14 -24.32 -5.69 -4.90
N ALA A 15 -23.92 -5.66 -6.17
CA ALA A 15 -24.83 -5.53 -7.31
C ALA A 15 -25.70 -6.78 -7.56
N LYS A 16 -25.41 -7.89 -6.87
CA LYS A 16 -26.04 -9.22 -7.04
C LYS A 16 -25.85 -9.77 -8.47
N THR A 17 -24.74 -9.42 -9.11
CA THR A 17 -24.38 -9.91 -10.43
C THR A 17 -23.80 -11.32 -10.31
N GLU A 18 -24.25 -12.23 -11.19
CA GLU A 18 -23.71 -13.59 -11.24
C GLU A 18 -22.30 -13.59 -11.86
N PHE A 19 -21.45 -14.55 -11.46
CA PHE A 19 -20.05 -14.59 -11.90
C PHE A 19 -19.89 -14.53 -13.43
N PHE A 20 -20.69 -15.30 -14.16
CA PHE A 20 -20.61 -15.37 -15.61
C PHE A 20 -20.93 -14.01 -16.26
N GLU A 21 -21.92 -13.29 -15.73
CA GLU A 21 -22.29 -11.97 -16.21
C GLU A 21 -21.21 -10.93 -15.87
N ALA A 22 -20.70 -10.97 -14.63
CA ALA A 22 -19.63 -10.10 -14.15
C ALA A 22 -18.34 -10.28 -14.98
N GLN A 23 -17.93 -11.52 -15.19
CA GLN A 23 -16.75 -11.86 -16.00
C GLN A 23 -16.92 -11.38 -17.46
N SER A 24 -18.10 -11.56 -18.04
CA SER A 24 -18.30 -11.27 -19.47
C SER A 24 -18.44 -9.79 -19.78
N ASN A 25 -18.93 -8.98 -18.83
CA ASN A 25 -19.39 -7.61 -19.12
C ASN A 25 -18.89 -6.53 -18.15
N CYS A 26 -18.27 -6.90 -17.04
CA CYS A 26 -18.00 -5.97 -15.94
C CYS A 26 -16.53 -5.96 -15.50
N MET A 27 -15.64 -6.68 -16.17
CA MET A 27 -14.20 -6.57 -15.91
C MET A 27 -13.67 -5.23 -16.42
N SER A 28 -12.92 -4.53 -15.58
CA SER A 28 -12.06 -3.44 -16.03
C SER A 28 -10.81 -4.02 -16.71
N ASP A 29 -10.10 -3.21 -17.48
CA ASP A 29 -8.85 -3.63 -18.14
C ASP A 29 -7.84 -4.22 -17.13
N GLU A 30 -7.72 -3.64 -15.94
CA GLU A 30 -6.82 -4.12 -14.89
C GLU A 30 -7.24 -5.49 -14.31
N VAL A 31 -8.55 -5.71 -14.15
CA VAL A 31 -9.09 -6.99 -13.67
C VAL A 31 -8.97 -8.06 -14.76
N ASP A 32 -9.19 -7.72 -16.02
CA ASP A 32 -9.06 -8.64 -17.16
C ASP A 32 -7.59 -9.06 -17.38
N ASP A 33 -6.66 -8.10 -17.35
CA ASP A 33 -5.22 -8.36 -17.45
C ASP A 33 -4.73 -9.29 -16.34
N TRP A 34 -5.19 -9.08 -15.11
CA TRP A 34 -4.88 -9.96 -13.99
C TRP A 34 -5.54 -11.35 -14.17
N TYR A 35 -6.82 -11.37 -14.55
CA TYR A 35 -7.59 -12.60 -14.77
C TYR A 35 -6.93 -13.54 -15.78
N TYR A 36 -6.28 -12.99 -16.82
CA TYR A 36 -5.62 -13.77 -17.88
C TYR A 36 -4.69 -14.87 -17.36
N ASN A 37 -3.97 -14.61 -16.25
CA ASN A 37 -3.07 -15.59 -15.63
C ASN A 37 -3.59 -16.16 -14.28
N HIS A 38 -4.73 -15.68 -13.80
CA HIS A 38 -5.25 -15.94 -12.45
C HIS A 38 -6.71 -16.40 -12.43
N ALA A 39 -7.19 -17.00 -13.53
CA ALA A 39 -8.58 -17.41 -13.66
C ALA A 39 -9.07 -18.34 -12.54
N ASP A 40 -8.24 -19.32 -12.16
CA ASP A 40 -8.55 -20.26 -11.07
C ASP A 40 -8.60 -19.56 -9.71
N ASP A 41 -7.70 -18.60 -9.47
CA ASP A 41 -7.64 -17.82 -8.24
C ASP A 41 -8.89 -16.95 -8.10
N LEU A 42 -9.33 -16.32 -9.19
CA LEU A 42 -10.55 -15.51 -9.22
C LEU A 42 -11.79 -16.35 -8.90
N LEU A 43 -11.90 -17.52 -9.53
CA LEU A 43 -13.04 -18.40 -9.34
C LEU A 43 -13.11 -18.94 -7.90
N ARG A 44 -11.98 -19.34 -7.33
CA ARG A 44 -11.89 -19.75 -5.91
C ARG A 44 -12.28 -18.61 -4.99
N ALA A 45 -11.74 -17.41 -5.21
CA ALA A 45 -12.10 -16.23 -4.42
C ALA A 45 -13.59 -15.92 -4.45
N TRP A 46 -14.22 -16.07 -5.61
CA TRP A 46 -15.65 -15.84 -5.78
C TRP A 46 -16.53 -16.83 -5.01
N LEU A 47 -16.11 -18.10 -4.94
CA LEU A 47 -16.88 -19.20 -4.34
C LEU A 47 -16.59 -19.38 -2.84
N ASP A 48 -15.31 -19.38 -2.48
CA ASP A 48 -14.83 -19.75 -1.16
C ASP A 48 -14.51 -18.52 -0.28
N GLY A 49 -14.51 -17.32 -0.87
CA GLY A 49 -14.00 -16.10 -0.24
C GLY A 49 -12.49 -15.94 -0.46
N TYR A 50 -11.94 -14.82 0.00
CA TYR A 50 -10.54 -14.46 -0.25
C TYR A 50 -9.93 -13.66 0.90
N GLU A 51 -8.59 -13.67 0.96
CA GLU A 51 -7.81 -12.74 1.77
C GLU A 51 -7.14 -11.71 0.85
N ILE A 52 -7.30 -10.43 1.19
CA ILE A 52 -6.64 -9.34 0.47
C ILE A 52 -5.16 -9.37 0.80
N GLU A 53 -4.32 -9.35 -0.22
CA GLU A 53 -2.89 -9.10 -0.05
C GLU A 53 -2.72 -7.72 0.55
N GLN A 54 -2.27 -7.67 1.81
CA GLN A 54 -1.97 -6.40 2.45
C GLN A 54 -0.80 -5.76 1.70
N GLU A 55 -1.02 -4.54 1.22
CA GLU A 55 0.02 -3.75 0.59
C GLU A 55 1.16 -3.56 1.61
N LYS A 56 2.37 -3.91 1.21
CA LYS A 56 3.54 -3.73 2.07
C LYS A 56 3.78 -2.26 2.31
N LEU A 57 3.89 -1.90 3.58
CA LEU A 57 4.15 -0.53 4.02
C LEU A 57 5.58 -0.43 4.51
N TYR A 58 6.17 0.74 4.31
CA TYR A 58 7.55 1.04 4.63
C TYR A 58 7.65 2.34 5.41
N THR A 59 8.64 2.39 6.29
CA THR A 59 9.14 3.64 6.88
C THR A 59 10.47 3.99 6.24
N VAL A 60 10.73 5.29 6.05
CA VAL A 60 11.98 5.78 5.45
C VAL A 60 12.60 6.82 6.36
N GLU A 61 13.71 6.47 7.00
CA GLU A 61 14.53 7.39 7.79
C GLU A 61 15.74 7.85 6.97
N ILE A 62 15.94 9.15 6.85
CA ILE A 62 17.09 9.71 6.13
C ILE A 62 18.27 9.82 7.10
N PRO A 63 19.39 9.10 6.85
CA PRO A 63 20.52 9.12 7.77
C PRO A 63 21.14 10.51 7.90
N ASN A 64 21.39 10.94 9.14
CA ASN A 64 22.07 12.19 9.46
C ASN A 64 23.27 11.97 10.41
N PRO A 65 24.34 11.31 9.94
CA PRO A 65 25.40 10.76 10.80
C PRO A 65 26.23 11.81 11.53
N ASN A 66 26.29 13.05 11.02
CA ASN A 66 27.10 14.13 11.59
C ASN A 66 26.33 15.03 12.57
N ARG A 67 25.04 14.74 12.79
CA ARG A 67 24.19 15.48 13.71
C ARG A 67 23.55 14.49 14.68
N THR A 68 24.16 14.36 15.86
CA THR A 68 23.76 13.41 16.90
C THR A 68 22.60 13.90 17.77
N THR A 69 22.22 15.17 17.64
CA THR A 69 21.11 15.79 18.35
C THR A 69 20.08 16.25 17.33
N GLU A 70 18.84 15.78 17.49
CA GLU A 70 17.57 16.16 16.82
C GLU A 70 17.59 17.26 15.73
N PRO A 71 16.78 17.12 14.66
CA PRO A 71 15.70 16.14 14.50
C PRO A 71 16.04 14.93 13.61
N ILE A 72 15.27 13.84 13.77
CA ILE A 72 15.18 12.77 12.77
C ILE A 72 14.55 13.35 11.52
N ILE A 73 15.04 12.95 10.34
CA ILE A 73 14.44 13.30 9.04
C ILE A 73 13.85 12.02 8.46
N TYR A 74 12.59 12.06 8.03
CA TYR A 74 11.89 10.90 7.51
C TYR A 74 10.89 11.29 6.43
N LEU A 75 10.45 10.33 5.61
CA LEU A 75 9.35 10.57 4.66
C LEU A 75 7.99 10.43 5.35
N SER A 76 7.11 11.37 5.04
CA SER A 76 5.75 11.46 5.58
C SER A 76 4.76 11.77 4.46
N ARG A 77 3.53 11.29 4.62
CA ARG A 77 2.37 11.62 3.79
C ARG A 77 1.52 12.67 4.50
N ASP A 78 1.03 13.69 3.78
CA ASP A 78 0.03 14.62 4.30
C ASP A 78 -1.39 14.10 4.08
N ASP A 79 -2.39 14.82 4.59
CA ASP A 79 -3.81 14.46 4.42
C ASP A 79 -4.25 14.44 2.94
N GLY A 80 -3.48 15.07 2.05
CA GLY A 80 -3.71 15.08 0.60
C GLY A 80 -3.01 13.95 -0.16
N GLY A 81 -2.30 13.05 0.54
CA GLY A 81 -1.56 11.95 -0.08
C GLY A 81 -0.18 12.34 -0.63
N LYS A 82 0.28 13.58 -0.40
CA LYS A 82 1.56 14.04 -0.90
C LYS A 82 2.70 13.59 0.03
N ILE A 83 3.77 13.08 -0.57
CA ILE A 83 4.97 12.68 0.16
C ILE A 83 5.93 13.86 0.31
N PHE A 84 6.49 14.04 1.51
CA PHE A 84 7.46 15.09 1.82
C PHE A 84 8.42 14.67 2.94
N LEU A 85 9.55 15.40 3.05
CA LEU A 85 10.49 15.25 4.15
C LEU A 85 9.94 15.95 5.40
N ASN A 86 9.65 15.18 6.43
CA ASN A 86 9.25 15.67 7.73
C ASN A 86 10.41 15.55 8.73
N ASN A 87 10.29 16.23 9.86
CA ASN A 87 11.24 16.14 10.94
C ASN A 87 10.55 15.82 12.28
N TRP A 88 11.24 15.07 13.13
CA TRP A 88 10.75 14.69 14.46
C TRP A 88 11.80 14.97 15.52
N PHE A 89 11.38 15.63 16.60
CA PHE A 89 12.21 15.89 17.78
C PHE A 89 12.00 14.72 18.78
N LEU A 90 13.07 14.00 19.12
CA LEU A 90 13.05 12.81 20.00
C LEU A 90 12.44 13.09 21.39
N HIS A 91 12.44 14.33 21.87
CA HIS A 91 11.88 14.72 23.18
C HIS A 91 10.34 14.77 23.23
N VAL A 92 9.64 14.61 22.11
CA VAL A 92 8.17 14.58 22.08
C VAL A 92 7.73 13.11 22.02
N SER A 93 6.98 12.67 23.03
CA SER A 93 6.59 11.27 23.22
C SER A 93 5.63 10.79 22.14
N GLN A 94 6.17 10.20 21.07
CA GLN A 94 5.48 9.36 20.08
C GLN A 94 6.55 8.78 19.13
N ASN A 95 6.60 7.46 18.97
CA ASN A 95 7.52 6.83 18.01
C ASN A 95 7.03 7.19 16.59
N TRP A 96 7.76 8.05 15.87
CA TRP A 96 7.37 8.50 14.53
C TRP A 96 7.12 7.33 13.57
N LYS A 97 7.84 6.21 13.73
CA LYS A 97 7.66 4.99 12.93
C LYS A 97 6.30 4.34 13.10
N ASN A 98 5.61 4.59 14.21
CA ASN A 98 4.28 4.04 14.49
C ASN A 98 3.17 4.95 14.00
N GLN A 99 3.51 6.09 13.40
CA GLN A 99 2.53 7.03 12.91
C GLN A 99 2.02 6.59 11.52
N PRO A 100 0.70 6.56 11.28
CA PRO A 100 0.15 6.17 9.98
C PRO A 100 0.65 7.01 8.81
N HIS A 101 0.99 8.28 9.05
CA HIS A 101 1.56 9.16 8.02
C HIS A 101 3.00 8.81 7.64
N ALA A 102 3.70 7.99 8.43
CA ALA A 102 5.04 7.49 8.12
C ALA A 102 5.03 6.12 7.43
N HIS A 103 3.86 5.49 7.26
CA HIS A 103 3.69 4.20 6.60
C HIS A 103 3.32 4.42 5.14
N LEU A 104 4.30 4.22 4.26
CA LEU A 104 4.22 4.55 2.85
C LEU A 104 4.33 3.30 1.99
N THR A 105 3.66 3.28 0.86
CA THR A 105 3.80 2.21 -0.12
C THR A 105 5.07 2.41 -0.94
N GLU A 106 5.53 1.36 -1.63
CA GLU A 106 6.67 1.45 -2.55
C GLU A 106 6.40 2.46 -3.68
N SER A 107 5.18 2.47 -4.22
CA SER A 107 4.79 3.37 -5.31
C SER A 107 4.80 4.84 -4.86
N GLU A 108 4.29 5.14 -3.67
CA GLU A 108 4.32 6.49 -3.09
C GLU A 108 5.75 7.01 -2.92
N ILE A 109 6.66 6.17 -2.41
CA ILE A 109 8.07 6.56 -2.23
C ILE A 109 8.74 6.76 -3.59
N LYS A 110 8.58 5.82 -4.52
CA LYS A 110 9.28 5.83 -5.81
C LYS A 110 8.80 6.91 -6.76
N GLN A 111 7.60 7.46 -6.57
CA GLN A 111 7.08 8.53 -7.43
C GLN A 111 7.97 9.77 -7.43
N ASP A 112 8.37 10.27 -6.26
CA ASP A 112 9.12 11.53 -6.11
C ASP A 112 10.43 11.38 -5.31
N PHE A 113 10.60 10.26 -4.59
CA PHE A 113 11.71 10.01 -3.66
C PHE A 113 12.37 8.65 -3.90
N GLU A 114 12.45 8.18 -5.15
CA GLU A 114 13.08 6.89 -5.50
C GLU A 114 14.49 6.72 -4.90
N TRP A 115 15.28 7.80 -4.83
CA TRP A 115 16.62 7.79 -4.22
C TRP A 115 16.62 7.38 -2.75
N ALA A 116 15.52 7.60 -2.02
CA ALA A 116 15.40 7.31 -0.60
C ALA A 116 14.99 5.85 -0.34
N TRP A 117 14.58 5.10 -1.37
CA TRP A 117 14.16 3.71 -1.26
C TRP A 117 15.21 2.81 -0.60
N GLN A 118 16.50 3.11 -0.80
CA GLN A 118 17.61 2.40 -0.16
C GLN A 118 17.58 2.42 1.38
N PHE A 119 16.80 3.33 1.98
CA PHE A 119 16.63 3.45 3.43
C PHE A 119 15.27 2.91 3.93
N ALA A 120 14.44 2.36 3.04
CA ALA A 120 13.14 1.82 3.38
C ALA A 120 13.25 0.58 4.28
N LYS A 121 12.37 0.51 5.29
CA LYS A 121 12.21 -0.64 6.18
C LYS A 121 10.74 -1.05 6.22
N GLU A 122 10.46 -2.33 6.01
CA GLU A 122 9.10 -2.88 6.07
C GLU A 122 8.52 -2.67 7.48
N VAL A 123 7.27 -2.21 7.55
CA VAL A 123 6.57 -2.03 8.81
C VAL A 123 6.27 -3.41 9.41
N GLY A 124 6.87 -3.71 10.56
CA GLY A 124 6.73 -5.01 11.24
C GLY A 124 8.01 -5.86 11.29
N ASP A 125 9.10 -5.41 10.65
CA ASP A 125 10.41 -6.08 10.65
C ASP A 125 11.33 -5.72 11.85
N ASP A 126 10.80 -5.13 12.93
CA ASP A 126 11.55 -4.71 14.14
C ASP A 126 11.41 -5.70 15.32
#